data_AF-A0AB37XMZ7-F1
#
_entry.id   AF-A0AB37XMZ7-F1
#
_cell.length_a   1.000
_cell.length_b   1.000
_cell.length_c   1.000
_cell.angle_alpha   90.00
_cell.angle_beta   90.00
_cell.angle_gamma   90.00
#
_symmetry.space_group_name_H-M   'P 1'
#
loop_
_entity.id
_entity.type
_entity.pdbx_description
1 polymer ?
#
loop_
_entity_poly.entity_id
_entity_poly.type
_entity_poly.pdbx_seq_one_letter_code
_entity_poly.pdbx_strand_id
1 'polypeptide(L)'
;IGLSIAFTMNLMMPSLDKQLDEYKCKIEQQIADIFSKYSYICEKYEDTIAIEFEVLLLNIKKAKSIAFRDVKNHFVRNENSYYHYFDMREEQVELLMRMKPLIESICHKDPLLNDVASLLKEIGLNVNSNDYTAMRLHNLYETRLKLDELPLPTTHKALNSRASIIQILNELEEYLQIKSQFGSLKMHSEVA
;
A
#
# COMPACT_ATOMS: atom_id res chain seq x y z
N ILE A 1 23.49 -33.33 -27.14
CA ILE A 1 22.08 -33.01 -26.78
C ILE A 1 21.99 -32.17 -25.48
N GLY A 2 22.94 -32.27 -24.53
CA GLY A 2 22.94 -31.44 -23.31
C GLY A 2 23.34 -29.96 -23.47
N LEU A 3 24.03 -29.57 -24.55
CA LEU A 3 24.42 -28.17 -24.82
C LEU A 3 23.29 -27.31 -25.42
N SER A 4 22.28 -27.93 -26.03
CA SER A 4 21.16 -27.22 -26.66
C SER A 4 20.06 -26.80 -25.67
N ILE A 5 20.01 -27.44 -24.49
CA ILE A 5 19.03 -27.14 -23.43
C ILE A 5 19.54 -26.02 -22.51
N ALA A 6 20.86 -25.85 -22.39
CA ALA A 6 21.44 -24.77 -21.59
C ALA A 6 21.26 -23.38 -22.23
N PHE A 7 21.19 -23.30 -23.57
CA PHE A 7 21.07 -22.01 -24.27
C PHE A 7 19.65 -21.44 -24.32
N THR A 8 18.61 -22.28 -24.14
CA THR A 8 17.22 -21.81 -24.06
C THR A 8 16.85 -21.19 -22.71
N MET A 9 17.55 -21.55 -21.63
CA MET A 9 17.34 -20.94 -20.30
C MET A 9 17.77 -19.46 -20.26
N ASN A 10 18.77 -19.07 -21.05
CA ASN A 10 19.33 -17.71 -21.06
C ASN A 10 18.47 -16.67 -21.84
N LEU A 11 17.46 -17.11 -22.60
CA LEU A 11 16.52 -16.23 -23.32
C LEU A 11 15.20 -16.00 -22.56
N MET A 12 14.93 -16.76 -21.49
CA MET A 12 13.74 -16.60 -20.66
C MET A 12 13.91 -15.50 -19.60
N MET A 13 15.14 -15.16 -19.22
CA MET A 13 15.46 -14.18 -18.17
C MET A 13 14.96 -12.74 -18.44
N PRO A 14 15.10 -12.14 -19.65
CA PRO A 14 14.57 -10.79 -19.91
C PRO A 14 13.05 -10.73 -19.87
N SER A 15 12.37 -11.87 -20.05
CA SER A 15 10.92 -11.94 -20.14
C SER A 15 10.24 -12.07 -18.77
N LEU A 16 10.94 -12.62 -17.77
CA LEU A 16 10.38 -12.86 -16.44
C LEU A 16 10.45 -11.59 -15.59
N ASP A 17 11.59 -10.89 -15.61
CA ASP A 17 11.74 -9.58 -14.97
C ASP A 17 10.73 -8.59 -15.53
N LYS A 18 10.59 -8.56 -16.87
CA LYS A 18 9.58 -7.72 -17.53
C LYS A 18 8.16 -8.02 -17.05
N GLN A 19 7.82 -9.30 -16.87
CA GLN A 19 6.50 -9.68 -16.33
C GLN A 19 6.33 -9.24 -14.87
N LEU A 20 7.36 -9.40 -14.04
CA LEU A 20 7.34 -8.97 -12.64
C LEU A 20 7.21 -7.45 -12.52
N ASP A 21 7.90 -6.68 -13.35
CA ASP A 21 7.76 -5.23 -13.44
C ASP A 21 6.36 -4.80 -13.91
N GLU A 22 5.79 -5.50 -14.90
CA GLU A 22 4.41 -5.27 -15.33
C GLU A 22 3.40 -5.51 -14.18
N TYR A 23 3.58 -6.59 -13.41
CA TYR A 23 2.77 -6.84 -12.22
C TYR A 23 2.96 -5.77 -11.15
N LYS A 24 4.21 -5.35 -10.90
CA LYS A 24 4.53 -4.29 -9.95
C LYS A 24 3.80 -2.99 -10.31
N CYS A 25 3.95 -2.50 -11.54
CA CYS A 25 3.27 -1.29 -12.01
C CYS A 25 1.75 -1.42 -11.90
N LYS A 26 1.19 -2.58 -12.28
CA LYS A 26 -0.25 -2.84 -12.20
C LYS A 26 -0.76 -2.80 -10.76
N ILE A 27 -0.08 -3.49 -9.84
CA ILE A 27 -0.44 -3.56 -8.43
C ILE A 27 -0.34 -2.17 -7.78
N GLU A 28 0.73 -1.42 -8.07
CA GLU A 28 0.90 -0.06 -7.57
C GLU A 28 -0.20 0.88 -8.07
N GLN A 29 -0.60 0.77 -9.34
CA GLN A 29 -1.71 1.55 -9.89
C GLN A 29 -3.04 1.20 -9.21
N GLN A 30 -3.34 -0.09 -9.01
CA GLN A 30 -4.56 -0.52 -8.32
C GLN A 30 -4.62 0.00 -6.89
N ILE A 31 -3.49 0.02 -6.17
CA ILE A 31 -3.38 0.60 -4.83
C ILE A 31 -3.59 2.12 -4.89
N ALA A 32 -2.97 2.81 -5.85
CA ALA A 32 -3.15 4.25 -6.04
C ALA A 32 -4.61 4.63 -6.30
N ASP A 33 -5.32 3.83 -7.12
CA ASP A 33 -6.74 4.02 -7.42
C ASP A 33 -7.61 3.87 -6.16
N ILE A 34 -7.28 2.92 -5.28
CA ILE A 34 -7.96 2.72 -3.99
C ILE A 34 -7.78 3.95 -3.10
N PHE A 35 -6.54 4.44 -2.94
CA PHE A 35 -6.26 5.66 -2.18
C PHE A 35 -6.99 6.89 -2.74
N SER A 36 -7.01 7.03 -4.07
CA SER A 36 -7.72 8.12 -4.75
C SER A 36 -9.22 8.08 -4.46
N LYS A 37 -9.84 6.89 -4.52
CA LYS A 37 -11.25 6.70 -4.15
C LYS A 37 -11.51 7.04 -2.68
N TYR A 38 -10.66 6.57 -1.77
CA TYR A 38 -10.78 6.91 -0.34
C TYR A 38 -10.67 8.40 -0.09
N SER A 39 -9.69 9.06 -0.70
CA SER A 39 -9.51 10.50 -0.63
C SER A 39 -10.76 11.24 -1.11
N TYR A 40 -11.28 10.87 -2.29
CA TYR A 40 -12.48 11.46 -2.87
C TYR A 40 -13.69 11.34 -1.95
N ILE A 41 -13.87 10.17 -1.34
CA ILE A 41 -15.02 9.90 -0.45
C ILE A 41 -14.90 10.69 0.84
N CYS A 42 -13.71 10.80 1.42
CA CYS A 42 -13.48 11.67 2.58
C CYS A 42 -13.72 13.16 2.25
N GLU A 43 -13.38 13.61 1.03
CA GLU A 43 -13.57 15.01 0.59
C GLU A 43 -15.04 15.33 0.28
N LYS A 44 -15.73 14.45 -0.45
CA LYS A 44 -17.12 14.65 -0.89
C LYS A 44 -18.15 14.17 0.10
N TYR A 45 -17.73 13.36 1.07
CA TYR A 45 -18.60 12.76 2.07
C TYR A 45 -19.71 11.95 1.38
N GLU A 46 -19.30 11.02 0.52
CA GLU A 46 -20.19 10.12 -0.24
C GLU A 46 -20.32 8.74 0.42
N ASP A 47 -21.49 8.10 0.27
CA ASP A 47 -21.87 6.96 1.09
C ASP A 47 -21.46 5.58 0.53
N THR A 48 -20.92 5.46 -0.69
CA THR A 48 -20.72 4.13 -1.30
C THR A 48 -19.34 3.94 -1.91
N ILE A 49 -18.58 3.00 -1.35
CA ILE A 49 -17.27 2.58 -1.83
C ILE A 49 -17.42 1.36 -2.75
N ALA A 50 -17.39 1.58 -4.07
CA ALA A 50 -17.23 0.51 -5.05
C ALA A 50 -15.73 0.19 -5.27
N ILE A 51 -15.18 -0.67 -4.41
CA ILE A 51 -13.81 -1.18 -4.49
C ILE A 51 -13.84 -2.71 -4.42
N GLU A 52 -13.22 -3.35 -5.41
CA GLU A 52 -13.03 -4.79 -5.49
C GLU A 52 -11.56 -5.12 -5.24
N PHE A 53 -11.29 -5.90 -4.20
CA PHE A 53 -9.93 -6.29 -3.81
C PHE A 53 -9.51 -7.61 -4.44
N GLU A 54 -10.46 -8.42 -4.90
CA GLU A 54 -10.25 -9.77 -5.41
C GLU A 54 -9.28 -9.79 -6.60
N VAL A 55 -9.43 -8.84 -7.52
CA VAL A 55 -8.55 -8.71 -8.70
C VAL A 55 -7.13 -8.31 -8.28
N LEU A 56 -7.00 -7.41 -7.31
CA LEU A 56 -5.71 -6.97 -6.78
C LEU A 56 -4.97 -8.11 -6.07
N LEU A 57 -5.64 -8.79 -5.13
CA LEU A 57 -5.10 -9.95 -4.42
C LEU A 57 -4.74 -11.09 -5.39
N LEU A 58 -5.54 -11.32 -6.42
CA LEU A 58 -5.21 -12.30 -7.46
C LEU A 58 -3.95 -11.92 -8.24
N ASN A 59 -3.77 -10.64 -8.58
CA ASN A 59 -2.55 -10.17 -9.25
C ASN A 59 -1.32 -10.33 -8.34
N ILE A 60 -1.44 -9.98 -7.06
CA ILE A 60 -0.37 -10.17 -6.06
C ILE A 60 0.00 -11.65 -5.95
N LYS A 61 -0.99 -12.54 -5.79
CA LYS A 61 -0.77 -13.99 -5.71
C LYS A 61 -0.06 -14.54 -6.96
N LYS A 62 -0.45 -14.09 -8.15
CA LYS A 62 0.21 -14.47 -9.41
C LYS A 62 1.65 -13.98 -9.43
N ALA A 63 1.89 -12.72 -9.07
CA ALA A 63 3.23 -12.13 -9.03
C ALA A 63 4.16 -12.86 -8.04
N LYS A 64 3.68 -13.15 -6.82
CA LYS A 64 4.41 -13.95 -5.82
C LYS A 64 4.75 -15.35 -6.36
N SER A 65 3.81 -16.01 -7.04
CA SER A 65 4.07 -17.33 -7.64
C SER A 65 5.11 -17.29 -8.77
N ILE A 66 5.17 -16.21 -9.54
CA ILE A 66 6.16 -16.02 -10.60
C ILE A 66 7.53 -15.75 -9.97
N ALA A 67 7.60 -14.80 -9.03
CA ALA A 67 8.81 -14.47 -8.29
C ALA A 67 9.41 -15.70 -7.57
N PHE A 68 8.57 -16.53 -6.95
CA PHE A 68 9.03 -17.75 -6.28
C PHE A 68 9.63 -18.79 -7.24
N ARG A 69 9.16 -18.85 -8.49
CA ARG A 69 9.73 -19.75 -9.51
C ARG A 69 11.08 -19.25 -10.00
N ASP A 70 11.27 -17.93 -10.05
CA ASP A 70 12.54 -17.31 -10.43
C ASP A 70 13.66 -17.64 -9.43
N VAL A 71 13.36 -17.54 -8.12
CA VAL A 71 14.28 -17.88 -7.02
C VAL A 71 14.81 -19.31 -7.08
N LYS A 72 14.02 -20.26 -7.60
CA LYS A 72 14.48 -21.66 -7.77
C LYS A 72 15.48 -21.82 -8.91
N ASN A 73 15.50 -20.89 -9.86
CA ASN A 73 16.34 -20.94 -11.05
C ASN A 73 17.63 -20.12 -10.90
N HIS A 74 17.66 -19.12 -10.03
CA HIS A 74 18.85 -18.33 -9.71
C HIS A 74 19.22 -18.46 -8.22
N PHE A 75 20.19 -19.32 -7.93
CA PHE A 75 20.59 -19.71 -6.58
C PHE A 75 21.72 -18.82 -6.02
N VAL A 76 21.75 -17.52 -6.35
CA VAL A 76 22.84 -16.61 -5.95
C VAL A 76 22.30 -15.39 -5.19
N ARG A 77 22.11 -15.60 -3.88
CA ARG A 77 22.25 -14.68 -2.72
C ARG A 77 21.64 -13.26 -2.69
N ASN A 78 21.18 -12.64 -3.78
CA ASN A 78 20.61 -11.27 -3.78
C ASN A 78 19.18 -11.14 -4.38
N GLU A 79 18.51 -12.24 -4.72
CA GLU A 79 17.35 -12.22 -5.64
C GLU A 79 15.96 -12.41 -4.99
N ASN A 80 15.80 -12.30 -3.68
CA ASN A 80 14.47 -12.42 -3.06
C ASN A 80 13.66 -11.10 -3.05
N SER A 81 14.07 -10.10 -3.83
CA SER A 81 13.53 -8.73 -3.76
C SER A 81 12.09 -8.61 -4.27
N TYR A 82 11.73 -9.29 -5.37
CA TYR A 82 10.36 -9.25 -5.90
C TYR A 82 9.37 -10.01 -5.03
N TYR A 83 9.73 -11.20 -4.53
CA TYR A 83 8.84 -11.96 -3.66
C TYR A 83 8.50 -11.14 -2.40
N HIS A 84 9.53 -10.64 -1.70
CA HIS A 84 9.32 -9.81 -0.51
C HIS A 84 8.61 -8.49 -0.82
N TYR A 85 8.83 -7.91 -2.00
CA TYR A 85 8.10 -6.73 -2.44
C TYR A 85 6.59 -7.01 -2.58
N PHE A 86 6.21 -8.12 -3.24
CA PHE A 86 4.79 -8.47 -3.39
C PHE A 86 4.17 -8.97 -2.08
N ASP A 87 4.95 -9.58 -1.20
CA ASP A 87 4.56 -9.94 0.17
C ASP A 87 4.20 -8.68 0.97
N MET A 88 5.08 -7.67 0.97
CA MET A 88 4.83 -6.36 1.56
C MET A 88 3.58 -5.68 0.99
N ARG A 89 3.37 -5.75 -0.34
CA ARG A 89 2.15 -5.19 -0.97
C ARG A 89 0.88 -5.95 -0.56
N GLU A 90 0.97 -7.24 -0.27
CA GLU A 90 -0.17 -8.02 0.24
C GLU A 90 -0.59 -7.51 1.62
N GLU A 91 0.36 -7.36 2.55
CA GLU A 91 0.11 -6.81 3.89
C GLU A 91 -0.51 -5.41 3.81
N GLN A 92 0.04 -4.55 2.94
CA GLN A 92 -0.52 -3.21 2.69
C GLN A 92 -1.96 -3.23 2.17
N VAL A 93 -2.32 -4.21 1.34
CA VAL A 93 -3.70 -4.35 0.83
C VAL A 93 -4.64 -4.79 1.93
N GLU A 94 -4.21 -5.63 2.88
CA GLU A 94 -5.02 -5.97 4.04
C GLU A 94 -5.39 -4.73 4.86
N LEU A 95 -4.45 -3.79 5.05
CA LEU A 95 -4.72 -2.51 5.71
C LEU A 95 -5.77 -1.69 4.96
N LEU A 96 -5.68 -1.61 3.63
CA LEU A 96 -6.67 -0.93 2.81
C LEU A 96 -8.05 -1.57 2.96
N MET A 97 -8.12 -2.90 2.99
CA MET A 97 -9.38 -3.61 3.24
C MET A 97 -9.97 -3.28 4.61
N ARG A 98 -9.14 -3.13 5.66
CA ARG A 98 -9.59 -2.68 6.99
C ARG A 98 -10.05 -1.23 7.00
N MET A 99 -9.46 -0.36 6.18
CA MET A 99 -9.88 1.04 6.05
C MET A 99 -11.26 1.19 5.39
N LYS A 100 -11.65 0.31 4.45
CA LYS A 100 -12.95 0.39 3.76
C LYS A 100 -14.15 0.58 4.71
N PRO A 101 -14.43 -0.33 5.67
CA PRO A 101 -15.58 -0.17 6.56
C PRO A 101 -15.44 1.05 7.50
N LEU A 102 -14.22 1.48 7.83
CA LEU A 102 -14.01 2.67 8.65
C LEU A 102 -14.45 3.92 7.90
N ILE A 103 -14.09 4.04 6.61
CA ILE A 103 -14.49 5.16 5.76
C ILE A 103 -16.02 5.15 5.56
N GLU A 104 -16.63 3.98 5.34
CA GLU A 104 -18.09 3.85 5.21
C GLU A 104 -18.85 4.19 6.51
N SER A 105 -18.21 4.06 7.67
CA SER A 105 -18.83 4.36 8.96
C SER A 105 -18.79 5.85 9.35
N ILE A 106 -18.11 6.69 8.57
CA ILE A 106 -18.05 8.14 8.79
C ILE A 106 -19.42 8.75 8.46
N CYS A 107 -20.23 8.96 9.50
CA CYS A 107 -21.63 9.39 9.39
C CYS A 107 -21.89 10.79 9.98
N HIS A 108 -20.82 11.54 10.22
CA HIS A 108 -20.82 12.94 10.60
C HIS A 108 -19.56 13.64 10.06
N LYS A 109 -19.70 14.88 9.59
CA LYS A 109 -18.58 15.70 9.12
C LYS A 109 -17.66 16.05 10.29
N ASP A 110 -16.36 15.83 10.13
CA ASP A 110 -15.35 16.13 11.13
C ASP A 110 -14.29 17.08 10.54
N PRO A 111 -13.74 18.05 11.31
CA PRO A 111 -12.70 18.95 10.84
C PRO A 111 -11.46 18.23 10.25
N LEU A 112 -11.14 17.03 10.73
CA LEU A 112 -9.97 16.26 10.27
C LEU A 112 -10.15 15.57 8.92
N LEU A 113 -11.38 15.49 8.37
CA LEU A 113 -11.63 14.75 7.13
C LEU A 113 -10.84 15.29 5.95
N ASN A 114 -10.67 16.61 5.86
CA ASN A 114 -9.88 17.22 4.79
C ASN A 114 -8.40 16.86 4.90
N ASP A 115 -7.85 16.81 6.12
CA ASP A 115 -6.47 16.41 6.37
C ASP A 115 -6.26 14.93 6.00
N VAL A 116 -7.19 14.05 6.42
CA VAL A 116 -7.18 12.63 6.07
C VAL A 116 -7.30 12.43 4.56
N ALA A 117 -8.21 13.15 3.89
CA ALA A 117 -8.37 13.08 2.44
C ALA A 117 -7.07 13.50 1.72
N SER A 118 -6.42 14.57 2.19
CA SER A 118 -5.14 15.04 1.64
C SER A 118 -4.04 14.00 1.83
N LEU A 119 -3.92 13.41 3.02
CA LEU A 119 -2.93 12.36 3.32
C LEU A 119 -3.13 11.13 2.43
N LEU A 120 -4.38 10.65 2.29
CA LEU A 120 -4.73 9.55 1.40
C LEU A 120 -4.32 9.84 -0.06
N LYS A 121 -4.60 11.06 -0.55
CA LYS A 121 -4.22 11.49 -1.90
C LYS A 121 -2.71 11.49 -2.09
N GLU A 122 -1.99 12.06 -1.14
CA GLU A 122 -0.53 12.17 -1.18
C GLU A 122 0.15 10.79 -1.19
N ILE A 123 -0.33 9.87 -0.35
CA ILE A 123 0.13 8.48 -0.32
C ILE A 123 -0.16 7.79 -1.66
N GLY A 124 -1.37 7.94 -2.18
CA GLY A 124 -1.82 7.35 -3.45
C GLY A 124 -1.03 7.82 -4.67
N LEU A 125 -0.72 9.12 -4.76
CA LEU A 125 0.07 9.68 -5.87
C LEU A 125 1.51 9.16 -5.91
N ASN A 126 2.00 8.61 -4.79
CA ASN A 126 3.41 8.29 -4.62
C ASN A 126 3.58 6.91 -3.96
N VAL A 127 2.78 5.93 -4.38
CA VAL A 127 2.78 4.55 -3.87
C VAL A 127 4.15 3.88 -4.02
N ASN A 128 4.92 4.24 -5.05
CA ASN A 128 6.22 3.64 -5.38
C ASN A 128 7.42 4.27 -4.62
N SER A 129 7.35 5.53 -4.21
CA SER A 129 8.54 6.26 -3.71
C SER A 129 8.74 6.09 -2.20
N ASN A 130 9.95 5.67 -1.80
CA ASN A 130 10.35 5.54 -0.40
C ASN A 130 10.75 6.88 0.24
N ASP A 131 11.23 7.83 -0.55
CA ASP A 131 11.83 9.10 -0.08
C ASP A 131 10.82 9.98 0.67
N TYR A 132 9.53 9.80 0.39
CA TYR A 132 8.46 10.57 1.02
C TYR A 132 7.86 9.89 2.26
N THR A 133 8.33 8.71 2.67
CA THR A 133 7.71 7.98 3.79
C THR A 133 7.81 8.76 5.11
N ALA A 134 8.98 9.36 5.38
CA ALA A 134 9.19 10.20 6.56
C ALA A 134 8.30 11.46 6.54
N MET A 135 8.18 12.11 5.37
CA MET A 135 7.31 13.28 5.20
C MET A 135 5.84 12.93 5.43
N ARG A 136 5.37 11.78 4.93
CA ARG A 136 3.98 11.34 5.14
C ARG A 136 3.69 10.97 6.59
N LEU A 137 4.64 10.32 7.25
CA LEU A 137 4.54 10.06 8.69
C LEU A 137 4.47 11.39 9.47
N HIS A 138 5.27 12.39 9.09
CA HIS A 138 5.19 13.73 9.67
C HIS A 138 3.79 14.34 9.49
N ASN A 139 3.26 14.39 8.26
CA ASN A 139 1.92 14.92 7.98
C ASN A 139 0.81 14.17 8.74
N LEU A 140 0.96 12.85 8.91
CA LEU A 140 0.07 12.01 9.72
C LEU A 140 0.12 12.43 11.19
N TYR A 141 1.31 12.62 11.76
CA TYR A 141 1.46 13.07 13.15
C TYR A 141 0.97 14.50 13.37
N GLU A 142 1.15 15.41 12.41
CA GLU A 142 0.53 16.74 12.46
C GLU A 142 -1.00 16.64 12.50
N THR A 143 -1.59 15.75 11.70
CA THR A 143 -3.04 15.49 11.74
C THR A 143 -3.49 14.93 13.09
N ARG A 144 -2.67 14.07 13.72
CA ARG A 144 -2.94 13.58 15.08
C ARG A 144 -2.85 14.70 16.13
N LEU A 145 -1.88 15.61 16.03
CA LEU A 145 -1.77 16.71 16.99
C LEU A 145 -2.98 17.64 16.96
N LYS A 146 -3.56 17.88 15.77
CA LYS A 146 -4.81 18.63 15.64
C LYS A 146 -5.97 17.98 16.40
N LEU A 147 -5.97 16.66 16.58
CA LEU A 147 -7.02 15.95 17.33
C LEU A 147 -7.13 16.45 18.76
N ASP A 148 -6.00 16.72 19.42
CA ASP A 148 -5.94 17.14 20.82
C ASP A 148 -6.47 18.58 21.02
N GLU A 149 -6.46 19.39 19.95
CA GLU A 149 -6.98 20.75 19.95
C GLU A 149 -8.49 20.82 19.68
N LEU A 150 -9.10 19.73 19.19
CA LEU A 150 -10.52 19.70 18.84
C LEU A 150 -11.42 19.47 20.05
N PRO A 151 -12.59 20.13 20.12
CA PRO A 151 -13.56 19.87 21.18
C PRO A 151 -14.05 18.43 21.11
N LEU A 152 -14.33 17.84 22.27
CA LEU A 152 -14.90 16.49 22.35
C LEU A 152 -16.20 16.39 21.52
N PRO A 153 -16.45 15.24 20.87
CA PRO A 153 -17.69 15.02 20.14
C PRO A 153 -18.90 15.16 21.07
N THR A 154 -19.88 15.99 20.68
CA THR A 154 -21.10 16.23 21.47
C THR A 154 -22.24 15.25 21.15
N THR A 155 -22.07 14.42 20.12
CA THR A 155 -23.07 13.43 19.69
C THR A 155 -22.41 12.07 19.44
N HIS A 156 -23.18 10.99 19.58
CA HIS A 156 -22.72 9.64 19.25
C HIS A 156 -22.25 9.51 17.80
N LYS A 157 -22.94 10.16 16.85
CA LYS A 157 -22.52 10.15 15.43
C LYS A 157 -21.16 10.82 15.24
N ALA A 158 -20.95 11.98 15.86
CA ALA A 158 -19.66 12.66 15.83
C ALA A 158 -18.55 11.83 16.50
N LEU A 159 -18.86 11.16 17.62
CA LEU A 159 -17.93 10.25 18.30
C LEU A 159 -17.51 9.09 17.39
N ASN A 160 -18.48 8.42 16.76
CA ASN A 160 -18.21 7.28 15.88
C ASN A 160 -17.40 7.69 14.64
N SER A 161 -17.73 8.82 14.00
CA SER A 161 -16.91 9.37 12.90
C SER A 161 -15.47 9.61 13.34
N ARG A 162 -15.28 10.25 14.50
CA ARG A 162 -13.94 10.58 14.99
C ARG A 162 -13.14 9.33 15.36
N ALA A 163 -13.76 8.35 16.00
CA ALA A 163 -13.14 7.06 16.26
C ALA A 163 -12.69 6.37 14.96
N SER A 164 -13.52 6.44 13.91
CA SER A 164 -13.20 5.88 12.60
C SER A 164 -12.04 6.60 11.94
N ILE A 165 -11.99 7.94 12.01
CA ILE A 165 -10.87 8.76 11.53
C ILE A 165 -9.57 8.40 12.26
N ILE A 166 -9.61 8.28 13.59
CA ILE A 166 -8.44 7.88 14.39
C ILE A 166 -7.95 6.49 13.97
N GLN A 167 -8.86 5.54 13.77
CA GLN A 167 -8.48 4.20 13.32
C GLN A 167 -7.89 4.24 11.90
N ILE A 168 -8.44 5.03 10.97
CA ILE A 168 -7.86 5.22 9.64
C ILE A 168 -6.42 5.75 9.75
N LEU A 169 -6.16 6.73 10.62
CA LEU A 169 -4.80 7.23 10.85
C LEU A 169 -3.86 6.12 11.37
N ASN A 170 -4.33 5.22 12.23
CA ASN A 170 -3.55 4.06 12.67
C ASN A 170 -3.23 3.11 11.51
N GLU A 171 -4.22 2.79 10.66
CA GLU A 171 -3.99 1.92 9.49
C GLU A 171 -3.03 2.56 8.47
N LEU A 172 -3.09 3.88 8.29
CA LEU A 172 -2.16 4.61 7.41
C LEU A 172 -0.75 4.66 7.97
N GLU A 173 -0.61 4.77 9.28
CA GLU A 173 0.70 4.72 9.94
C GLU A 173 1.33 3.35 9.73
N GLU A 174 0.60 2.26 10.00
CA GLU A 174 1.06 0.89 9.76
C GLU A 174 1.45 0.69 8.29
N TYR A 175 0.64 1.19 7.35
CA TYR A 175 0.93 1.11 5.92
C TYR A 175 2.27 1.76 5.55
N LEU A 176 2.57 2.91 6.16
CA LEU A 176 3.83 3.63 5.95
C LEU A 176 5.01 2.95 6.67
N GLN A 177 4.78 2.39 7.86
CA GLN A 177 5.80 1.67 8.63
C GLN A 177 6.24 0.40 7.91
N ILE A 178 5.31 -0.41 7.39
CA ILE A 178 5.60 -1.58 6.55
C ILE A 178 6.52 -1.19 5.37
N LYS A 179 6.20 -0.08 4.70
CA LYS A 179 7.01 0.43 3.59
C LYS A 179 8.41 0.88 4.04
N SER A 180 8.50 1.57 5.18
CA SER A 180 9.76 2.03 5.75
C SER A 180 10.69 0.86 6.12
N GLN A 181 10.13 -0.19 6.73
CA GLN A 181 10.85 -1.41 7.08
C GLN A 181 11.36 -2.13 5.81
N PHE A 182 10.53 -2.21 4.75
CA PHE A 182 10.96 -2.79 3.48
C PHE A 182 12.10 -1.99 2.81
N GLY A 183 12.03 -0.65 2.82
CA GLY A 183 13.08 0.21 2.27
C GLY A 183 14.42 0.09 3.02
N SER A 184 14.37 -0.02 4.34
CA SER A 184 15.56 -0.23 5.17
C SER A 184 16.17 -1.62 5.00
N LEU A 185 15.35 -2.66 4.82
CA LEU A 185 15.82 -4.01 4.46
C LEU A 185 16.59 -4.02 3.13
N LYS A 186 16.13 -3.28 2.11
CA LYS A 186 16.85 -3.14 0.83
C LYS A 186 18.23 -2.50 1.00
N MET A 187 18.33 -1.40 1.75
CA MET A 187 19.62 -0.73 2.01
C MET A 187 20.64 -1.67 2.65
N HIS A 188 20.22 -2.53 3.59
CA HIS A 188 21.12 -3.49 4.22
C HIS A 188 21.58 -4.62 3.27
N SER A 189 20.71 -5.08 2.36
CA SER A 189 21.07 -6.10 1.37
C SER A 189 22.00 -5.61 0.26
N GLU A 190 22.03 -4.30 -0.03
CA GLU A 190 22.91 -3.72 -1.05
C GLU A 190 24.34 -3.44 -0.53
N VAL A 191 24.55 -3.47 0.79
CA VAL A 191 25.82 -3.13 1.45
C VAL A 191 26.59 -4.37 1.98
N ALA A 192 25.96 -5.55 2.00
CA ALA A 192 26.54 -6.81 2.49
C ALA A 192 27.02 -7.73 1.36
#